data_AF-A0A529Z8E1-F1
#
_entry.id   AF-A0A529Z8E1-F1
#
_cell.length_a   1.000
_cell.length_b   1.000
_cell.length_c   1.000
_cell.angle_alpha   90.00
_cell.angle_beta   90.00
_cell.angle_gamma   90.00
#
_symmetry.space_group_name_H-M   'P 1'
#
loop_
_entity.id
_entity.type
_entity.pdbx_description
1 polymer ?
#
loop_
_entity_poly.entity_id
_entity_poly.type
_entity_poly.pdbx_seq_one_letter_code
_entity_poly.pdbx_strand_id
1 'polypeptide(L)'
;MVDSTGAPDKIRTCDSVDYVIWDEELPGFGLRVFASGKKSYVVQYRAAGRSRRCTIGLHGVWTPEEARREAKVLLGQVARGGNPAEERKLDREAITVKELCTRYLEDLRNGLVLGKRGRPKKATTISTDVGRIERHIVPLLGRRRVRDLAKSDITQAMKDIMAGKTRANVKTEKLRGRAIVRGGAGTA
;
A
#
# COMPACT_ATOMS: atom_id res chain seq x y z
N MET A 1 -12.71 41.84 -44.41
CA MET A 1 -13.05 40.41 -44.28
C MET A 1 -11.79 39.68 -43.87
N VAL A 2 -11.63 39.49 -42.56
CA VAL A 2 -10.59 38.64 -41.96
C VAL A 2 -11.32 37.56 -41.18
N ASP A 3 -10.91 36.30 -41.32
CA ASP A 3 -10.91 35.26 -40.28
C ASP A 3 -10.33 33.98 -40.90
N SER A 4 -9.14 33.52 -40.48
CA SER A 4 -8.89 32.58 -39.35
C SER A 4 -9.20 31.13 -39.81
N THR A 5 -8.37 30.08 -39.72
CA THR A 5 -7.36 29.62 -38.74
C THR A 5 -6.70 28.39 -39.39
N GLY A 6 -5.38 28.23 -39.54
CA GLY A 6 -4.41 28.09 -38.45
C GLY A 6 -4.35 26.63 -38.00
N ALA A 7 -3.42 25.84 -38.57
CA ALA A 7 -3.17 24.44 -38.26
C ALA A 7 -2.83 24.21 -36.77
N PRO A 8 -3.16 23.05 -36.17
CA PRO A 8 -2.86 22.80 -34.76
C PRO A 8 -1.35 22.73 -34.52
N ASP A 9 -0.93 23.58 -33.60
CA ASP A 9 0.44 23.91 -33.27
C ASP A 9 1.16 22.71 -32.65
N LYS A 10 2.40 22.50 -33.11
CA LYS A 10 3.28 21.40 -32.70
C LYS A 10 3.65 21.56 -31.23
N ILE A 11 3.35 20.55 -30.41
CA ILE A 11 3.88 20.44 -29.05
C ILE A 11 5.41 20.34 -29.14
N ARG A 12 6.10 21.47 -28.97
CA ARG A 12 7.55 21.55 -28.78
C ARG A 12 7.92 20.76 -27.53
N THR A 13 8.78 19.75 -27.69
CA THR A 13 9.32 18.96 -26.59
C THR A 13 10.84 19.05 -26.60
N CYS A 14 11.39 20.01 -25.85
CA CYS A 14 12.80 20.03 -25.46
C CYS A 14 13.04 20.90 -24.22
N ASP A 15 12.27 20.71 -23.15
CA ASP A 15 12.63 21.27 -21.84
C ASP A 15 12.89 20.12 -20.87
N SER A 16 14.07 20.14 -20.25
CA SER A 16 14.55 19.16 -19.28
C SER A 16 13.79 19.20 -17.94
N VAL A 17 12.62 19.86 -17.90
CA VAL A 17 11.85 20.16 -16.70
C VAL A 17 10.42 19.66 -16.88
N ASP A 18 9.90 19.00 -15.84
CA ASP A 18 8.50 18.55 -15.81
C ASP A 18 7.55 19.76 -15.84
N TYR A 19 6.58 19.77 -16.74
CA TYR A 19 5.55 20.80 -16.82
C TYR A 19 4.14 20.20 -16.73
N VAL A 20 3.15 21.05 -16.44
CA VAL A 20 1.74 20.64 -16.32
C VAL A 20 0.91 21.50 -17.25
N ILE A 21 0.15 20.84 -18.13
CA ILE A 21 -0.86 21.46 -18.98
C ILE A 21 -2.17 21.39 -18.21
N TRP A 22 -2.73 22.54 -17.81
CA TRP A 22 -4.00 22.60 -17.09
C TRP A 22 -5.18 22.58 -18.05
N ASP A 23 -6.26 21.96 -17.62
CA ASP A 23 -7.52 21.91 -18.33
C ASP A 23 -8.30 23.22 -18.11
N GLU A 24 -8.86 23.78 -19.18
CA GLU A 24 -9.62 25.05 -19.11
C GLU A 24 -11.04 24.84 -18.57
N GLU A 25 -11.64 23.67 -18.78
CA GLU A 25 -13.01 23.38 -18.34
C GLU A 25 -13.07 22.95 -16.88
N LEU A 26 -12.03 22.29 -16.38
CA LEU A 26 -11.97 21.76 -15.01
C LEU A 26 -10.78 22.34 -14.23
N PRO A 27 -11.00 23.43 -13.46
CA PRO A 27 -9.95 24.05 -12.66
C PRO A 27 -9.28 23.06 -11.71
N GLY A 28 -7.96 23.02 -11.76
CA GLY A 28 -7.15 22.13 -10.94
C GLY A 28 -6.97 20.73 -11.53
N PHE A 29 -7.55 20.37 -12.67
CA PHE A 29 -7.21 19.17 -13.42
C PHE A 29 -6.18 19.49 -14.51
N GLY A 30 -5.21 18.59 -14.74
CA GLY A 30 -4.21 18.80 -15.77
C GLY A 30 -3.41 17.55 -16.13
N LEU A 31 -2.64 17.64 -17.22
CA LEU A 31 -1.72 16.63 -17.70
C LEU A 31 -0.28 17.03 -17.36
N ARG A 32 0.35 16.29 -16.46
CA ARG A 32 1.79 16.43 -16.17
C ARG A 32 2.58 15.68 -17.23
N VAL A 33 3.46 16.38 -17.91
CA VAL A 33 4.45 15.82 -18.84
C VAL A 33 5.79 15.80 -18.12
N PHE A 34 6.34 14.60 -17.94
CA PHE A 34 7.66 14.42 -17.36
C PHE A 34 8.74 14.68 -18.41
N ALA A 35 9.94 15.11 -18.00
CA ALA A 35 11.10 15.23 -18.90
C ALA A 35 11.44 13.91 -19.62
N SER A 36 11.07 12.77 -19.03
CA SER A 36 11.18 11.42 -19.62
C SER A 36 10.17 11.13 -20.76
N GLY A 37 9.27 12.06 -21.08
CA GLY A 37 8.20 11.88 -22.07
C GLY A 37 6.95 11.16 -21.54
N LYS A 38 7.01 10.60 -20.32
CA LYS A 38 5.83 10.03 -19.65
C LYS A 38 4.81 11.14 -19.39
N LYS A 39 3.52 10.82 -19.50
CA LYS A 39 2.43 11.76 -19.22
C LYS A 39 1.48 11.16 -18.19
N SER A 40 1.07 11.95 -17.21
CA SER A 40 0.15 11.52 -16.15
C SER A 40 -0.89 12.59 -15.85
N TYR A 41 -2.14 12.19 -15.69
CA TYR A 41 -3.20 13.08 -15.24
C TYR A 41 -3.07 13.37 -13.75
N VAL A 42 -3.20 14.64 -13.39
CA VAL A 42 -3.09 15.14 -12.02
C VAL A 42 -4.26 16.05 -11.68
N VAL A 43 -4.61 16.08 -10.39
CA VAL A 43 -5.54 17.03 -9.80
C VAL A 43 -4.82 17.78 -8.69
N GLN A 44 -4.88 19.11 -8.73
CA GLN A 44 -4.39 20.00 -7.69
C GLN A 44 -5.57 20.68 -7.00
N TYR A 45 -5.63 20.56 -5.68
CA TYR A 45 -6.71 21.09 -4.87
C TYR A 45 -6.16 21.65 -3.55
N ARG A 46 -7.02 22.31 -2.76
CA ARG A 46 -6.68 22.75 -1.40
C ARG A 46 -7.49 21.95 -0.40
N ALA A 47 -6.81 21.42 0.62
CA ALA A 47 -7.44 20.74 1.75
C ALA A 47 -6.64 21.04 3.02
N ALA A 48 -7.34 21.27 4.14
CA ALA A 48 -6.74 21.64 5.43
C ALA A 48 -5.71 22.80 5.32
N GLY A 49 -6.06 23.85 4.56
CA GLY A 49 -5.22 25.03 4.38
C GLY A 49 -3.97 24.86 3.53
N ARG A 50 -3.73 23.67 2.92
CA ARG A 50 -2.55 23.39 2.09
C ARG A 50 -2.94 23.01 0.67
N SER A 51 -2.15 23.45 -0.31
CA SER A 51 -2.28 22.96 -1.70
C SER A 51 -1.67 21.56 -1.80
N ARG A 52 -2.45 20.61 -2.33
CA ARG A 52 -2.06 19.22 -2.52
C ARG A 52 -2.27 18.82 -3.98
N ARG A 53 -1.46 17.88 -4.44
CA ARG A 53 -1.56 17.31 -5.79
C ARG A 53 -1.75 15.80 -5.68
N CYS A 54 -2.72 15.29 -6.41
CA CYS A 54 -3.05 13.87 -6.50
C CYS A 54 -2.92 13.42 -7.96
N THR A 55 -2.18 12.34 -8.21
CA THR A 55 -2.08 11.74 -9.55
C THR A 55 -3.23 10.77 -9.76
N ILE A 56 -3.99 10.93 -10.85
CA ILE A 56 -5.06 10.00 -11.23
C ILE A 56 -4.45 8.75 -11.86
N GLY A 57 -3.65 8.93 -12.91
CA GLY A 57 -3.08 7.81 -13.65
C GLY A 57 -2.21 8.23 -14.83
N LEU A 58 -1.55 7.26 -15.45
CA LEU A 58 -0.74 7.46 -16.64
C LEU A 58 -1.62 7.58 -17.89
N HIS A 59 -1.26 8.51 -18.77
CA HIS A 59 -1.85 8.63 -20.10
C HIS A 59 -1.59 7.35 -20.90
N GLY A 60 -2.64 6.82 -21.54
CA GLY A 60 -2.63 5.54 -22.26
C GLY A 60 -3.36 4.43 -21.49
N VAL A 61 -3.22 4.38 -20.17
CA VAL A 61 -4.11 3.55 -19.31
C VAL A 61 -5.42 4.29 -19.04
N TRP A 62 -5.34 5.61 -18.92
CA TRP A 62 -6.48 6.51 -18.76
C TRP A 62 -6.64 7.35 -20.03
N THR A 63 -7.88 7.51 -20.47
CA THR A 63 -8.21 8.53 -21.48
C THR A 63 -8.38 9.91 -20.83
N PRO A 64 -8.26 11.02 -21.59
CA PRO A 64 -8.52 12.36 -21.07
C PRO A 64 -9.91 12.48 -20.43
N GLU A 65 -10.92 11.90 -21.05
CA GLU A 65 -12.32 11.97 -20.62
C GLU A 65 -12.56 11.17 -19.33
N GLU A 66 -11.97 9.98 -19.22
CA GLU A 66 -11.99 9.17 -18.00
C GLU A 66 -11.29 9.88 -16.84
N ALA A 67 -10.12 10.44 -17.10
CA ALA A 67 -9.38 11.20 -16.11
C ALA A 67 -10.14 12.47 -15.69
N ARG A 68 -10.83 13.15 -16.61
CA ARG A 68 -11.68 14.32 -16.30
C ARG A 68 -12.88 13.93 -15.43
N ARG A 69 -13.53 12.78 -15.68
CA ARG A 69 -14.61 12.27 -14.83
C ARG A 69 -14.12 11.96 -13.42
N GLU A 70 -13.00 11.25 -13.31
CA GLU A 70 -12.39 10.91 -12.02
C GLU A 70 -11.95 12.17 -11.25
N ALA A 71 -11.40 13.16 -11.96
CA ALA A 71 -11.05 14.45 -11.39
C ALA A 71 -12.25 15.16 -10.76
N LYS A 72 -13.43 15.15 -11.41
CA LYS A 72 -14.67 15.71 -10.86
C LYS A 72 -15.08 14.99 -9.56
N VAL A 73 -14.98 13.67 -9.53
CA VAL A 73 -15.29 12.87 -8.33
C VAL A 73 -14.35 13.25 -7.17
N LEU A 74 -13.04 13.30 -7.43
CA LEU A 74 -12.04 13.66 -6.43
C LEU A 74 -12.23 15.09 -5.90
N LEU A 75 -12.48 16.06 -6.79
CA LEU A 75 -12.75 17.44 -6.38
C LEU A 75 -14.06 17.54 -5.58
N GLY A 76 -15.09 16.77 -5.93
CA GLY A 76 -16.33 16.69 -5.17
C GLY A 76 -16.17 16.03 -3.79
N GLN A 77 -15.26 15.07 -3.63
CA GLN A 77 -14.88 14.53 -2.32
C GLN A 77 -14.18 15.58 -1.46
N VAL A 78 -13.25 16.34 -2.05
CA VAL A 78 -12.54 17.44 -1.38
C VAL A 78 -13.50 18.53 -0.93
N ALA A 79 -14.46 18.92 -1.78
CA ALA A 79 -15.46 19.92 -1.45
C ALA A 79 -16.35 19.50 -0.26
N ARG A 80 -16.55 18.20 -0.06
CA ARG A 80 -17.28 17.63 1.10
C ARG A 80 -16.41 17.47 2.36
N GLY A 81 -15.20 18.00 2.36
CA GLY A 81 -14.27 17.94 3.49
C GLY A 81 -13.36 16.71 3.50
N GLY A 82 -13.42 15.84 2.49
CA GLY A 82 -12.49 14.72 2.33
C GLY A 82 -11.09 15.18 1.92
N ASN A 83 -10.07 14.37 2.20
CA ASN A 83 -8.71 14.61 1.70
C ASN A 83 -8.15 13.35 1.03
N PRO A 84 -8.42 13.14 -0.27
CA PRO A 84 -8.01 11.93 -0.99
C PRO A 84 -6.50 11.64 -0.96
N ALA A 85 -5.67 12.69 -0.90
CA ALA A 85 -4.23 12.56 -0.76
C ALA A 85 -3.80 12.11 0.64
N GLU A 86 -4.54 12.50 1.69
CA GLU A 86 -4.30 11.95 3.03
C GLU A 86 -4.88 10.57 3.20
N GLU A 87 -6.04 10.25 2.63
CA GLU A 87 -6.54 8.87 2.59
C GLU A 87 -5.53 7.95 1.88
N ARG A 88 -5.03 8.34 0.70
CA ARG A 88 -3.98 7.58 0.00
C ARG A 88 -2.65 7.54 0.75
N LYS A 89 -2.31 8.58 1.51
CA LYS A 89 -1.10 8.62 2.35
C LYS A 89 -1.27 7.69 3.54
N LEU A 90 -2.37 7.82 4.28
CA LEU A 90 -2.74 6.93 5.37
C LEU A 90 -2.75 5.49 4.85
N ASP A 91 -3.40 5.20 3.72
CA ASP A 91 -3.37 3.89 3.03
C ASP A 91 -1.94 3.36 2.82
N ARG A 92 -1.02 4.20 2.36
CA ARG A 92 0.39 3.82 2.20
C ARG A 92 1.11 3.62 3.53
N GLU A 93 0.74 4.40 4.55
CA GLU A 93 1.26 4.31 5.92
C GLU A 93 0.57 3.22 6.75
N ALA A 94 -0.38 2.47 6.16
CA ALA A 94 -0.95 1.30 6.82
C ALA A 94 0.17 0.32 7.16
N ILE A 95 0.37 0.08 8.44
CA ILE A 95 1.26 -0.98 8.88
C ILE A 95 0.82 -2.31 8.25
N THR A 96 1.77 -3.01 7.66
CA THR A 96 1.55 -4.36 7.16
C THR A 96 1.48 -5.35 8.32
N VAL A 97 0.89 -6.52 8.07
CA VAL A 97 0.88 -7.60 9.08
C VAL A 97 2.30 -8.00 9.46
N LYS A 98 3.24 -8.00 8.50
CA LYS A 98 4.65 -8.28 8.78
C LYS A 98 5.25 -7.28 9.76
N GLU A 99 5.08 -5.98 9.51
CA GLU A 99 5.62 -4.93 10.38
C GLU A 99 4.98 -4.96 11.77
N LEU A 100 3.67 -5.21 11.85
CA LEU A 100 2.98 -5.40 13.13
C LEU A 100 3.55 -6.61 13.89
N CYS A 101 3.73 -7.74 13.20
CA CYS A 101 4.34 -8.93 13.78
C CYS A 101 5.76 -8.65 14.27
N THR A 102 6.58 -7.91 13.52
CA THR A 102 7.94 -7.53 13.96
C THR A 102 7.90 -6.75 15.27
N ARG A 103 7.06 -5.70 15.36
CA ARG A 103 6.91 -4.92 16.60
C ARG A 103 6.45 -5.78 17.77
N TYR A 104 5.45 -6.65 17.54
CA TYR A 104 4.99 -7.58 18.57
C TYR A 104 6.10 -8.53 19.05
N LEU A 105 6.95 -9.02 18.15
CA LEU A 105 8.07 -9.89 18.52
C LEU A 105 9.16 -9.14 19.29
N GLU A 106 9.41 -7.88 18.98
CA GLU A 106 10.30 -7.01 19.76
C GLU A 106 9.76 -6.80 21.17
N ASP A 107 8.49 -6.42 21.31
CA ASP A 107 7.82 -6.27 22.61
C ASP A 107 7.84 -7.57 23.41
N LEU A 108 7.62 -8.71 22.74
CA LEU A 108 7.67 -10.03 23.34
C LEU A 108 9.07 -10.37 23.88
N ARG A 109 10.13 -10.03 23.14
CA ARG A 109 11.53 -10.22 23.57
C ARG A 109 11.92 -9.28 24.71
N ASN A 110 11.38 -8.07 24.71
CA ASN A 110 11.59 -7.06 25.76
C ASN A 110 10.76 -7.35 27.03
N GLY A 111 9.96 -8.42 27.03
CA GLY A 111 9.13 -8.80 28.18
C GLY A 111 7.92 -7.89 28.41
N LEU A 112 7.58 -7.04 27.45
CA LEU A 112 6.44 -6.13 27.49
C LEU A 112 5.11 -6.88 27.24
N VAL A 113 5.17 -8.04 26.59
CA VAL A 113 4.01 -8.93 26.41
C VAL A 113 3.90 -9.90 27.58
N LEU A 114 2.89 -9.68 28.42
CA LEU A 114 2.66 -10.44 29.64
C LEU A 114 1.84 -11.71 29.37
N GLY A 115 2.21 -12.81 30.05
CA GLY A 115 1.48 -14.07 30.04
C GLY A 115 0.43 -14.18 31.16
N LYS A 116 -0.15 -15.38 31.28
CA LYS A 116 -1.13 -15.77 32.32
C LYS A 116 -0.46 -15.74 33.70
N ARG A 117 -0.38 -14.54 34.31
CA ARG A 117 0.14 -14.14 35.65
C ARG A 117 0.82 -12.76 35.67
N GLY A 118 0.72 -11.97 34.60
CA GLY A 118 1.33 -10.63 34.57
C GLY A 118 2.87 -10.66 34.52
N ARG A 119 3.46 -11.81 34.17
CA ARG A 119 4.90 -11.98 34.01
C ARG A 119 5.25 -12.10 32.52
N PRO A 120 6.45 -11.70 32.11
CA PRO A 120 6.96 -11.99 30.76
C PRO A 120 6.80 -13.47 30.40
N LYS A 121 6.50 -13.75 29.12
CA LYS A 121 6.36 -15.13 28.66
C LYS A 121 7.68 -15.90 28.84
N LYS A 122 7.57 -17.21 29.08
CA LYS A 122 8.73 -18.11 29.15
C LYS A 122 9.46 -18.11 27.80
N ALA A 123 10.79 -18.19 27.83
CA ALA A 123 11.62 -18.20 26.61
C ALA A 123 11.23 -19.29 25.59
N THR A 124 10.79 -20.46 26.06
CA THR A 124 10.29 -21.55 25.20
C THR A 124 8.97 -21.23 24.50
N THR A 125 8.09 -20.46 25.16
CA THR A 125 6.85 -19.96 24.55
C THR A 125 7.17 -18.87 23.54
N ILE A 126 8.10 -17.96 23.87
CA ILE A 126 8.56 -16.92 22.95
C ILE A 126 9.12 -17.54 21.67
N SER A 127 10.00 -18.55 21.78
CA SER A 127 10.57 -19.21 20.59
C SER A 127 9.51 -19.91 19.73
N THR A 128 8.47 -20.46 20.36
CA THR A 128 7.33 -21.07 19.65
C THR A 128 6.49 -20.01 18.93
N ASP A 129 6.20 -18.89 19.60
CA ASP A 129 5.42 -17.78 19.04
C ASP A 129 6.16 -17.13 17.85
N VAL A 130 7.46 -16.84 18.03
CA VAL A 130 8.37 -16.41 16.95
C VAL A 130 8.33 -17.39 15.79
N GLY A 131 8.44 -18.68 16.11
CA GLY A 131 8.36 -19.77 15.14
C GLY A 131 7.11 -19.71 14.28
N ARG A 132 5.94 -19.62 14.92
CA ARG A 132 4.64 -19.56 14.23
C ARG A 132 4.48 -18.30 13.40
N ILE A 133 4.85 -17.16 13.95
CA ILE A 133 4.73 -15.87 13.26
C ILE A 133 5.59 -15.85 12.00
N GLU A 134 6.88 -16.20 12.10
CA GLU A 134 7.81 -16.15 10.98
C GLU A 134 7.52 -17.20 9.90
N ARG A 135 7.04 -18.39 10.29
CA ARG A 135 6.91 -19.54 9.38
C ARG A 135 5.51 -19.74 8.82
N HIS A 136 4.48 -19.21 9.47
CA HIS A 136 3.09 -19.36 9.04
C HIS A 136 2.43 -18.02 8.74
N ILE A 137 2.47 -17.07 9.67
CA ILE A 137 1.71 -15.82 9.56
C ILE A 137 2.34 -14.86 8.55
N VAL A 138 3.64 -14.60 8.65
CA VAL A 138 4.35 -13.68 7.74
C VAL A 138 4.32 -14.16 6.28
N PRO A 139 4.53 -15.46 5.96
CA PRO A 139 4.44 -15.94 4.58
C PRO A 139 3.04 -15.82 3.96
N LEU A 140 1.98 -16.04 4.75
CA LEU A 140 0.60 -16.04 4.24
C LEU A 140 -0.03 -14.64 4.23
N LEU A 141 0.18 -13.87 5.29
CA LEU A 141 -0.52 -12.60 5.51
C LEU A 141 0.41 -11.39 5.55
N GLY A 142 1.74 -11.59 5.61
CA GLY A 142 2.69 -10.53 5.90
C GLY A 142 2.68 -9.34 4.93
N ARG A 143 2.30 -9.56 3.66
CA ARG A 143 2.20 -8.48 2.65
C ARG A 143 0.88 -7.70 2.72
N ARG A 144 -0.13 -8.23 3.44
CA ARG A 144 -1.41 -7.54 3.61
C ARG A 144 -1.28 -6.42 4.63
N ARG A 145 -2.14 -5.42 4.50
CA ARG A 145 -2.28 -4.32 5.45
C ARG A 145 -3.19 -4.75 6.58
N VAL A 146 -2.90 -4.32 7.80
CA VAL A 146 -3.69 -4.70 8.98
C VAL A 146 -5.13 -4.21 8.88
N ARG A 147 -5.36 -3.01 8.32
CA ARG A 147 -6.71 -2.45 8.13
C ARG A 147 -7.59 -3.26 7.17
N ASP A 148 -6.96 -3.91 6.19
CA ASP A 148 -7.63 -4.61 5.09
C ASP A 148 -7.83 -6.10 5.41
N LEU A 149 -7.46 -6.54 6.62
CA LEU A 149 -7.65 -7.92 7.05
C LEU A 149 -9.12 -8.19 7.38
N ALA A 150 -9.75 -9.05 6.59
CA ALA A 150 -11.07 -9.58 6.88
C ALA A 150 -11.01 -10.94 7.60
N LYS A 151 -12.12 -11.32 8.25
CA LYS A 151 -12.27 -12.66 8.87
C LYS A 151 -12.07 -13.80 7.87
N SER A 152 -12.47 -13.59 6.61
CA SER A 152 -12.26 -14.54 5.51
C SER A 152 -10.78 -14.82 5.27
N ASP A 153 -9.92 -13.80 5.36
CA ASP A 153 -8.48 -13.94 5.14
C ASP A 153 -7.82 -14.74 6.27
N ILE A 154 -8.24 -14.52 7.51
CA ILE A 154 -7.78 -15.29 8.67
C ILE A 154 -8.22 -16.75 8.52
N THR A 155 -9.48 -16.98 8.16
CA THR A 155 -10.03 -18.33 7.96
C THR A 155 -9.29 -19.05 6.83
N GLN A 156 -8.97 -18.36 5.75
CA GLN A 156 -8.20 -18.93 4.65
C GLN A 156 -6.76 -19.23 5.07
N ALA A 157 -6.10 -18.34 5.81
CA ALA A 157 -4.77 -18.59 6.34
C ALA A 157 -4.75 -19.82 7.27
N MET A 158 -5.75 -19.98 8.14
CA MET A 158 -5.88 -21.19 8.98
C MET A 158 -6.03 -22.45 8.11
N LYS A 159 -6.89 -22.43 7.09
CA LYS A 159 -7.03 -23.55 6.14
C LYS A 159 -5.74 -23.87 5.41
N ASP A 160 -4.98 -22.86 5.01
CA ASP A 160 -3.70 -23.01 4.32
C ASP A 160 -2.61 -23.59 5.24
N ILE A 161 -2.60 -23.22 6.52
CA ILE A 161 -1.72 -23.82 7.54
C ILE A 161 -2.10 -25.29 7.78
N MET A 162 -3.41 -25.59 7.89
CA MET A 162 -3.90 -26.96 8.04
C MET A 162 -3.54 -27.83 6.84
N ALA A 163 -3.69 -27.30 5.63
CA ALA A 163 -3.31 -27.97 4.39
C ALA A 163 -1.78 -28.09 4.20
N GLY A 164 -0.98 -27.48 5.08
CA GLY A 164 0.47 -27.57 5.05
C GLY A 164 1.12 -26.71 3.94
N LYS A 165 0.45 -25.67 3.42
CA LYS A 165 1.02 -24.80 2.37
C LYS A 165 2.27 -24.05 2.82
N THR A 166 2.43 -23.88 4.12
CA THR A 166 3.60 -23.29 4.78
C THR A 166 4.66 -24.33 5.17
N ARG A 167 4.53 -25.58 4.72
CA ARG A 167 5.49 -26.65 5.03
C ARG A 167 6.85 -26.29 4.41
N ALA A 168 7.88 -26.27 5.24
CA ALA A 168 9.22 -25.87 4.84
C ALA A 168 10.28 -26.61 5.66
N ASN A 169 11.44 -26.87 5.06
CA ASN A 169 12.62 -27.38 5.76
C ASN A 169 13.69 -26.30 5.73
N VAL A 170 13.86 -25.59 6.85
CA VAL A 170 14.73 -24.41 6.94
C VAL A 170 15.97 -24.74 7.75
N LYS A 171 17.15 -24.47 7.19
CA LYS A 171 18.42 -24.58 7.92
C LYS A 171 18.44 -23.50 9.01
N THR A 172 18.73 -23.89 10.25
CA THR A 172 18.89 -22.92 11.34
C THR A 172 20.36 -22.50 11.46
N GLU A 173 20.64 -21.48 12.28
CA GLU A 173 21.99 -20.98 12.52
C GLU A 173 22.92 -22.00 13.21
N LYS A 174 22.36 -23.06 13.79
CA LYS A 174 23.14 -24.14 14.42
C LYS A 174 23.79 -25.01 13.35
N LEU A 175 25.04 -25.43 13.59
CA LEU A 175 25.91 -26.16 12.64
C LEU A 175 25.27 -27.39 11.96
N ARG A 176 24.20 -27.96 12.52
CA ARG A 176 23.39 -29.07 11.94
C ARG A 176 21.88 -28.94 12.20
N GLY A 177 21.40 -27.76 12.61
CA GLY A 177 20.02 -27.57 12.99
C GLY A 177 19.11 -27.39 11.78
N ARG A 178 17.95 -28.07 11.78
CA ARG A 178 16.89 -27.90 10.78
C ARG A 178 15.56 -27.68 11.48
N ALA A 179 14.85 -26.65 11.08
CA ALA A 179 13.47 -26.41 11.48
C ALA A 179 12.55 -27.06 10.45
N ILE A 180 11.87 -28.13 10.85
CA ILE A 180 10.88 -28.82 10.02
C ILE A 180 9.52 -28.21 10.31
N VAL A 181 9.07 -27.30 9.44
CA VAL A 181 7.75 -26.69 9.49
C VAL A 181 6.79 -27.64 8.80
N ARG A 182 5.84 -28.23 9.54
CA ARG A 182 4.88 -29.21 8.99
C ARG A 182 3.50 -28.62 8.70
N GLY A 183 3.05 -27.65 9.49
CA GLY A 183 1.64 -27.23 9.51
C GLY A 183 0.74 -28.31 10.13
N GLY A 184 -0.57 -28.19 9.92
CA GLY A 184 -1.60 -29.13 10.41
C GLY A 184 -2.54 -28.55 11.47
N ALA A 185 -3.61 -29.28 11.80
CA ALA A 185 -4.72 -28.81 12.65
C ALA A 185 -4.28 -28.35 14.06
N GLY A 186 -3.25 -28.96 14.65
CA GLY A 186 -2.70 -28.53 15.95
C GLY A 186 -1.81 -27.27 15.89
N THR A 187 -1.52 -26.77 14.68
CA THR A 187 -0.70 -25.56 14.46
C THR A 187 -1.52 -24.37 13.98
N ALA A 188 -2.69 -24.63 13.37
CA ALA A 188 -3.59 -23.62 12.81
C ALA A 188 -4.44 -22.90 13.86
#